data_AF-A0A8J3J8A3-F1
#
_entry.id   AF-A0A8J3J8A3-F1
#
_cell.length_a   1.000
_cell.length_b   1.000
_cell.length_c   1.000
_cell.angle_alpha   90.00
_cell.angle_beta   90.00
_cell.angle_gamma   90.00
#
_symmetry.space_group_name_H-M   'P 1'
#
loop_
_entity.id
_entity.type
_entity.pdbx_description
1 polymer ?
#
loop_
_entity_poly.entity_id
_entity_poly.type
_entity_poly.pdbx_seq_one_letter_code
_entity_poly.pdbx_strand_id
1 'polypeptide(L)'
;MPTLTVCPPSTPVGPSYQARTVTVLLPGSDRPTWTSLNRAVHTAIHEWATGWSPVFQVPPRGVCARILRRPDRVLARVRTTTRTSWCAGGRKVDLLAGISRMRAVAQDRAVWDYAYWQQVVAGTPTALTLSQIRDRRHGKNLPQDALVREYEMQPRVVAMRLANIDPRRQVTLDEENLPLLQTNADTYTRWQVMAAVPGDEVITLDGTFLYPRSDRFDHRMEYLQQANSHIDRLAGKDWMVQLRRAAD
;
A
#
# COMPACT_ATOMS: atom_id res chain seq x y z
N MET A 1 18.83 34.22 4.77
CA MET A 1 17.73 33.27 4.51
C MET A 1 18.28 32.13 3.68
N PRO A 2 18.08 30.86 4.06
CA PRO A 2 18.57 29.73 3.28
C PRO A 2 17.69 29.50 2.05
N THR A 3 18.29 29.54 0.87
CA THR A 3 17.63 29.21 -0.40
C THR A 3 17.38 27.71 -0.47
N LEU A 4 16.12 27.30 -0.60
CA LEU A 4 15.77 25.89 -0.85
C LEU A 4 16.12 25.54 -2.30
N THR A 5 17.26 24.88 -2.50
CA THR A 5 17.62 24.30 -3.80
C THR A 5 16.69 23.13 -4.11
N VAL A 6 15.74 23.35 -5.01
CA VAL A 6 14.91 22.29 -5.58
C VAL A 6 15.80 21.45 -6.50
N CYS A 7 16.12 20.22 -6.09
CA CYS A 7 16.72 19.25 -7.01
C CYS A 7 15.70 18.89 -8.11
N PRO A 8 16.11 18.83 -9.40
CA PRO A 8 15.24 18.32 -10.45
C PRO A 8 14.92 16.83 -10.19
N PRO A 9 13.78 16.32 -10.70
CA PRO A 9 13.41 14.92 -10.51
C PRO A 9 14.48 14.02 -11.12
N SER A 10 15.16 13.25 -10.28
CA SER A 10 16.04 12.18 -10.72
C SER A 10 15.22 11.14 -11.49
N THR A 11 15.62 10.87 -12.73
CA THR A 11 14.98 9.87 -13.60
C THR A 11 14.85 8.53 -12.86
N PRO A 12 13.69 7.85 -12.90
CA PRO A 12 13.53 6.56 -12.23
C PRO A 12 14.43 5.50 -12.90
N VAL A 13 15.46 5.06 -12.17
CA VAL A 13 16.38 3.99 -12.59
C VAL A 13 16.15 2.76 -11.71
N GLY A 14 15.34 1.82 -12.19
CA GLY A 14 15.06 0.55 -11.53
C GLY A 14 13.75 -0.07 -12.05
N PRO A 15 13.64 -1.41 -12.16
CA PRO A 15 12.50 -2.03 -12.82
C PRO A 15 11.23 -2.00 -11.96
N SER A 16 10.17 -1.42 -12.53
CA SER A 16 8.76 -1.73 -12.24
C SER A 16 8.32 -1.81 -10.78
N TYR A 17 8.50 -0.74 -9.99
CA TYR A 17 7.55 -0.46 -8.92
C TYR A 17 6.24 0.04 -9.55
N GLN A 18 5.46 -0.89 -10.13
CA GLN A 18 4.10 -0.59 -10.54
C GLN A 18 3.24 -0.47 -9.27
N ALA A 19 3.08 0.75 -8.78
CA ALA A 19 2.20 1.02 -7.66
C ALA A 19 0.81 0.44 -7.92
N ARG A 20 0.36 -0.44 -7.03
CA ARG A 20 -0.91 -1.14 -7.16
C ARG A 20 -2.04 -0.31 -6.57
N THR A 21 -1.74 0.56 -5.61
CA THR A 21 -2.70 1.39 -4.87
C THR A 21 -2.18 2.81 -4.62
N VAL A 22 -3.00 3.81 -4.96
CA VAL A 22 -2.72 5.24 -4.71
C VAL A 22 -3.80 5.80 -3.80
N THR A 23 -3.42 6.44 -2.70
CA THR A 23 -4.36 7.17 -1.84
C THR A 23 -4.32 8.66 -2.17
N VAL A 24 -5.46 9.22 -2.58
CA VAL A 24 -5.61 10.63 -2.95
C VAL A 24 -6.30 11.38 -1.82
N LEU A 25 -5.64 12.43 -1.33
CA LEU A 25 -6.15 13.36 -0.33
C LEU A 25 -6.70 14.60 -1.04
N LEU A 26 -7.94 15.00 -0.73
CA LEU A 26 -8.60 16.13 -1.38
C LEU A 26 -9.25 17.09 -0.36
N PRO A 27 -9.16 18.42 -0.56
CA PRO A 27 -9.69 19.40 0.38
C PRO A 27 -11.23 19.33 0.46
N GLY A 28 -11.77 19.56 1.66
CA GLY A 28 -13.20 19.39 1.96
C GLY A 28 -14.16 20.45 1.40
N SER A 29 -13.83 21.15 0.31
CA SER A 29 -14.71 22.17 -0.29
C SER A 29 -15.94 21.54 -0.97
N ASP A 30 -15.72 20.49 -1.75
CA ASP A 30 -16.76 19.80 -2.52
C ASP A 30 -16.64 18.28 -2.41
N ARG A 31 -17.60 17.54 -2.96
CA ARG A 31 -17.50 16.09 -3.08
C ARG A 31 -16.56 15.73 -4.24
N PRO A 32 -15.59 14.82 -4.06
CA PRO A 32 -14.71 14.40 -5.14
C PRO A 32 -15.51 13.78 -6.29
N THR A 33 -15.37 14.39 -7.46
CA THR A 33 -15.83 13.85 -8.74
C THR A 33 -14.73 13.00 -9.38
N TRP A 34 -15.10 12.13 -10.33
CA TRP A 34 -14.10 11.45 -11.16
C TRP A 34 -13.15 12.43 -11.86
N THR A 35 -13.65 13.60 -12.30
CA THR A 35 -12.80 14.64 -12.92
C THR A 35 -11.81 15.26 -11.94
N SER A 36 -12.16 15.45 -10.66
CA SER A 36 -11.21 15.94 -9.65
C SER A 36 -10.14 14.90 -9.29
N LEU A 37 -10.53 13.63 -9.17
CA LEU A 37 -9.62 12.51 -8.91
C LEU A 37 -8.65 12.29 -10.08
N ASN A 38 -9.19 12.20 -11.31
CA ASN A 38 -8.39 12.02 -12.52
C ASN A 38 -7.44 13.20 -12.75
N ARG A 39 -7.87 14.44 -12.44
CA ARG A 39 -6.99 15.61 -12.48
C ARG A 39 -5.86 15.50 -11.46
N ALA A 40 -6.15 15.16 -10.20
CA ALA A 40 -5.13 15.01 -9.17
C ALA A 40 -4.08 13.96 -9.56
N VAL A 41 -4.52 12.79 -10.05
CA VAL A 41 -3.63 11.72 -10.54
C VAL A 41 -2.80 12.17 -11.75
N HIS A 42 -3.43 12.77 -12.77
CA HIS A 42 -2.73 13.26 -13.96
C HIS A 42 -1.72 14.38 -13.64
N THR A 43 -2.04 15.28 -12.69
CA THR A 43 -1.12 16.33 -12.25
C THR A 43 0.05 15.77 -11.44
N ALA A 44 -0.17 14.74 -10.62
CA ALA A 44 0.86 14.15 -9.76
C ALA A 44 1.81 13.19 -10.51
N ILE A 45 1.26 12.35 -11.39
CA ILE A 45 2.00 11.22 -12.01
C ILE A 45 2.50 11.56 -13.43
N HIS A 46 1.96 12.60 -14.08
CA HIS A 46 2.27 13.02 -15.46
C HIS A 46 2.08 11.96 -16.56
N GLU A 47 1.69 10.73 -16.23
CA GLU A 47 1.21 9.72 -17.17
C GLU A 47 -0.26 9.95 -17.55
N TRP A 48 -0.64 9.50 -18.75
CA TRP A 48 -2.05 9.33 -19.08
C TRP A 48 -2.64 8.28 -18.12
N ALA A 49 -3.77 8.58 -17.49
CA ALA A 49 -4.42 7.68 -16.51
C ALA A 49 -5.03 6.39 -17.13
N THR A 50 -4.60 6.00 -18.31
CA THR A 50 -4.85 4.69 -18.93
C THR A 50 -4.32 3.57 -18.03
N GLY A 51 -5.22 2.71 -17.55
CA GLY A 51 -4.91 1.59 -16.65
C GLY A 51 -5.29 1.81 -15.17
N TRP A 52 -5.56 3.05 -14.75
CA TRP A 52 -6.00 3.33 -13.38
C TRP A 52 -7.51 3.19 -13.22
N SER A 53 -7.93 2.29 -12.34
CA SER A 53 -9.34 2.07 -11.97
C SER A 53 -9.56 2.45 -10.51
N PRO A 54 -10.63 3.19 -10.14
CA PRO A 54 -10.97 3.33 -8.72
C PRO A 54 -11.18 1.92 -8.12
N VAL A 55 -10.76 1.67 -6.87
CA VAL A 55 -10.77 0.32 -6.19
C VAL A 55 -12.21 -0.10 -5.84
N PHE A 56 -13.04 -0.12 -6.86
CA PHE A 56 -14.44 0.18 -6.84
C PHE A 56 -14.70 1.66 -6.47
N GLN A 57 -15.01 2.44 -7.53
CA GLN A 57 -16.37 2.96 -7.79
C GLN A 57 -16.67 4.30 -6.96
N VAL A 58 -17.84 5.02 -7.01
CA VAL A 58 -18.28 6.28 -6.29
C VAL A 58 -19.85 6.49 -6.21
N PRO A 59 -20.54 6.66 -5.04
CA PRO A 59 -22.02 6.43 -4.91
C PRO A 59 -22.99 7.63 -4.90
N PRO A 60 -24.30 7.45 -5.21
CA PRO A 60 -25.24 8.55 -5.48
C PRO A 60 -25.96 9.10 -4.24
N ARG A 61 -26.35 10.39 -4.29
CA ARG A 61 -27.37 10.98 -3.40
C ARG A 61 -28.60 11.38 -4.23
N GLY A 62 -29.79 11.16 -3.66
CA GLY A 62 -31.09 11.32 -4.32
C GLY A 62 -32.11 10.30 -3.80
N VAL A 63 -33.27 10.20 -4.44
CA VAL A 63 -34.37 9.27 -4.06
C VAL A 63 -33.90 7.82 -3.94
N CYS A 64 -32.93 7.41 -4.76
CA CYS A 64 -32.30 6.09 -4.70
C CYS A 64 -31.73 5.74 -3.30
N ALA A 65 -31.22 6.71 -2.54
CA ALA A 65 -30.68 6.45 -1.19
C ALA A 65 -31.75 6.04 -0.16
N ARG A 66 -33.03 6.38 -0.37
CA ARG A 66 -34.16 5.86 0.41
C ARG A 66 -34.57 4.46 -0.05
N ILE A 67 -34.54 4.20 -1.36
CA ILE A 67 -34.87 2.89 -1.94
C ILE A 67 -33.85 1.83 -1.50
N LEU A 68 -32.56 2.20 -1.44
CA LEU A 68 -31.46 1.33 -1.02
C LEU A 68 -31.48 0.95 0.48
N ARG A 69 -32.41 1.48 1.29
CA ARG A 69 -32.60 1.11 2.71
C ARG A 69 -33.69 0.05 2.94
N ARG A 70 -34.32 -0.50 1.89
CA ARG A 70 -35.37 -1.53 2.00
C ARG A 70 -34.81 -2.95 1.80
N PRO A 71 -35.37 -3.97 2.49
CA PRO A 71 -34.79 -5.32 2.48
C PRO A 71 -34.81 -6.01 1.11
N ASP A 72 -33.62 -6.42 0.69
CA ASP A 72 -33.19 -7.46 -0.26
C ASP A 72 -33.85 -7.61 -1.65
N ARG A 73 -35.18 -7.62 -1.79
CA ARG A 73 -35.82 -8.00 -3.06
C ARG A 73 -35.88 -6.87 -4.10
N VAL A 74 -35.94 -5.60 -3.68
CA VAL A 74 -35.87 -4.45 -4.60
C VAL A 74 -34.43 -4.16 -5.03
N LEU A 75 -33.46 -4.41 -4.14
CA LEU A 75 -32.03 -4.20 -4.40
C LEU A 75 -31.54 -5.04 -5.60
N ALA A 76 -31.95 -6.30 -5.69
CA ALA A 76 -31.59 -7.19 -6.79
C ALA A 76 -31.94 -6.64 -8.19
N ARG A 77 -33.07 -5.93 -8.31
CA ARG A 77 -33.57 -5.41 -9.61
C ARG A 77 -33.07 -4.01 -9.94
N VAL A 78 -32.67 -3.21 -8.95
CA VAL A 78 -32.00 -1.92 -9.17
C VAL A 78 -30.50 -2.09 -9.43
N ARG A 79 -29.87 -3.13 -8.85
CA ARG A 79 -28.45 -3.50 -9.04
C ARG A 79 -28.04 -3.66 -10.51
N THR A 80 -28.95 -4.01 -11.41
CA THR A 80 -28.66 -4.21 -12.84
C THR A 80 -28.91 -2.97 -13.70
N THR A 81 -29.68 -1.98 -13.24
CA THR A 81 -30.15 -0.87 -14.10
C THR A 81 -29.46 0.47 -13.82
N THR A 82 -28.94 0.70 -12.61
CA THR A 82 -28.27 1.97 -12.27
C THR A 82 -26.75 1.85 -12.25
N ARG A 83 -26.10 2.45 -13.26
CA ARG A 83 -24.63 2.72 -13.35
C ARG A 83 -24.19 3.68 -12.25
N THR A 84 -24.27 3.23 -11.00
CA THR A 84 -23.88 4.01 -9.84
C THR A 84 -22.79 3.32 -9.09
N SER A 85 -21.67 4.05 -9.08
CA SER A 85 -20.44 3.56 -8.57
C SER A 85 -20.48 3.51 -6.99
N TRP A 86 -19.53 2.96 -6.22
CA TRP A 86 -19.38 2.98 -4.74
C TRP A 86 -17.90 3.11 -4.29
N CYS A 87 -17.43 4.15 -3.59
CA CYS A 87 -15.98 4.40 -3.40
C CYS A 87 -15.40 3.80 -2.12
N ALA A 88 -14.21 3.22 -2.20
CA ALA A 88 -13.28 3.10 -1.07
C ALA A 88 -12.70 4.48 -0.71
N GLY A 89 -13.57 5.39 -0.27
CA GLY A 89 -13.23 6.78 -0.01
C GLY A 89 -14.40 7.59 0.54
N GLY A 90 -14.09 8.60 1.33
CA GLY A 90 -15.04 9.34 2.16
C GLY A 90 -14.37 10.53 2.85
N ARG A 91 -15.17 11.33 3.57
CA ARG A 91 -14.60 12.36 4.43
C ARG A 91 -13.89 11.70 5.61
N LYS A 92 -12.79 12.29 6.10
CA LYS A 92 -12.07 11.73 7.24
C LYS A 92 -12.99 11.46 8.42
N VAL A 93 -13.92 12.36 8.75
CA VAL A 93 -14.88 12.16 9.86
C VAL A 93 -15.71 10.88 9.70
N ASP A 94 -16.15 10.56 8.47
CA ASP A 94 -16.91 9.34 8.16
C ASP A 94 -16.00 8.10 8.14
N LEU A 95 -14.71 8.29 7.87
CA LEU A 95 -13.70 7.23 7.77
C LEU A 95 -12.94 6.93 9.08
N LEU A 96 -13.02 7.76 10.14
CA LEU A 96 -12.23 7.55 11.38
C LEU A 96 -12.39 6.13 11.96
N ALA A 97 -13.62 5.63 12.02
CA ALA A 97 -13.92 4.26 12.47
C ALA A 97 -13.38 3.20 11.49
N GLY A 98 -13.41 3.48 10.18
CA GLY A 98 -12.86 2.63 9.14
C GLY A 98 -11.34 2.52 9.20
N ILE A 99 -10.64 3.66 9.31
CA ILE A 99 -9.18 3.76 9.48
C ILE A 99 -8.72 3.02 10.73
N SER A 100 -9.41 3.24 11.85
CA SER A 100 -9.12 2.56 13.12
C SER A 100 -9.32 1.05 12.99
N ARG A 101 -10.39 0.61 12.30
CA ARG A 101 -10.65 -0.81 12.02
C ARG A 101 -9.61 -1.42 11.07
N MET A 102 -9.16 -0.70 10.05
CA MET A 102 -8.10 -1.15 9.13
C MET A 102 -6.78 -1.36 9.87
N ARG A 103 -6.39 -0.40 10.72
CA ARG A 103 -5.22 -0.51 11.60
C ARG A 103 -5.35 -1.70 12.56
N ALA A 104 -6.51 -1.91 13.19
CA ALA A 104 -6.76 -3.05 14.09
C ALA A 104 -6.69 -4.41 13.37
N VAL A 105 -7.33 -4.54 12.20
CA VAL A 105 -7.27 -5.78 11.38
C VAL A 105 -5.85 -6.08 10.91
N ALA A 106 -5.07 -5.05 10.55
CA ALA A 106 -3.67 -5.21 10.19
C ALA A 106 -2.81 -5.63 11.39
N GLN A 107 -3.08 -5.08 12.59
CA GLN A 107 -2.44 -5.50 13.84
C GLN A 107 -2.70 -6.97 14.14
N ASP A 108 -3.97 -7.38 14.19
CA ASP A 108 -4.37 -8.77 14.47
C ASP A 108 -3.71 -9.72 13.46
N ARG A 109 -3.79 -9.37 12.17
CA ARG A 109 -3.21 -10.16 11.10
C ARG A 109 -1.70 -10.31 11.23
N ALA A 110 -0.99 -9.23 11.54
CA ALA A 110 0.46 -9.25 11.70
C ALA A 110 0.92 -10.13 12.87
N VAL A 111 0.15 -10.21 13.96
CA VAL A 111 0.44 -11.12 15.08
C VAL A 111 0.38 -12.58 14.62
N TRP A 112 -0.66 -12.95 13.85
CA TRP A 112 -0.78 -14.31 13.28
C TRP A 112 0.32 -14.61 12.26
N ASP A 113 0.60 -13.68 11.33
CA ASP A 113 1.65 -13.86 10.32
C ASP A 113 3.03 -14.03 10.98
N TYR A 114 3.34 -13.25 12.03
CA TYR A 114 4.59 -13.38 12.78
C TYR A 114 4.70 -14.70 13.55
N ALA A 115 3.63 -15.12 14.21
CA ALA A 115 3.59 -16.38 14.96
C ALA A 115 3.78 -17.60 14.06
N TYR A 116 3.15 -17.61 12.87
CA TYR A 116 3.37 -18.65 11.86
C TYR A 116 4.78 -18.59 11.27
N TRP A 117 5.29 -17.39 10.95
CA TRP A 117 6.66 -17.22 10.45
C TRP A 117 7.71 -17.80 11.42
N GLN A 118 7.58 -17.53 12.72
CA GLN A 118 8.48 -18.08 13.75
C GLN A 118 8.50 -19.62 13.75
N GLN A 119 7.36 -20.28 13.52
CA GLN A 119 7.28 -21.74 13.41
C GLN A 119 7.98 -22.23 12.13
N VAL A 120 7.75 -21.55 10.99
CA VAL A 120 8.34 -21.89 9.68
C VAL A 120 9.86 -21.76 9.66
N VAL A 121 10.41 -20.74 10.31
CA VAL A 121 11.87 -20.46 10.27
C VAL A 121 12.66 -21.05 11.44
N ALA A 122 12.00 -21.79 12.34
CA ALA A 122 12.64 -22.38 13.52
C ALA A 122 13.88 -23.22 13.14
N GLY A 123 15.00 -22.97 13.82
CA GLY A 123 16.28 -23.63 13.54
C GLY A 123 17.05 -23.14 12.31
N THR A 124 16.49 -22.25 11.47
CA THR A 124 17.22 -21.66 10.33
C THR A 124 18.09 -20.47 10.78
N PRO A 125 19.28 -20.25 10.20
CA PRO A 125 20.06 -19.03 10.43
C PRO A 125 19.34 -17.78 9.87
N THR A 126 19.64 -16.62 10.44
CA THR A 126 19.15 -15.33 9.92
C THR A 126 19.64 -15.10 8.50
N ALA A 127 18.70 -14.84 7.58
CA ALA A 127 18.98 -14.52 6.20
C ALA A 127 19.43 -13.07 6.04
N LEU A 128 20.31 -12.87 5.08
CA LEU A 128 20.79 -11.58 4.60
C LEU A 128 19.81 -11.04 3.56
N THR A 129 19.68 -9.72 3.52
CA THR A 129 18.99 -9.03 2.41
C THR A 129 19.87 -9.03 1.16
N LEU A 130 19.27 -8.82 -0.02
CA LEU A 130 20.02 -8.61 -1.28
C LEU A 130 21.02 -7.45 -1.17
N SER A 131 20.69 -6.38 -0.44
CA SER A 131 21.62 -5.28 -0.16
C SER A 131 22.81 -5.74 0.69
N GLN A 132 22.58 -6.48 1.78
CA GLN A 132 23.66 -7.01 2.63
C GLN A 132 24.55 -8.01 1.90
N ILE A 133 24.00 -8.83 1.00
CA ILE A 133 24.78 -9.74 0.15
C ILE A 133 25.64 -8.92 -0.81
N ARG A 134 25.06 -7.94 -1.51
CA ARG A 134 25.80 -7.01 -2.38
C ARG A 134 26.92 -6.29 -1.61
N ASP A 135 26.64 -5.80 -0.41
CA ASP A 135 27.62 -5.08 0.41
C ASP A 135 28.76 -5.99 0.89
N ARG A 136 28.47 -7.25 1.27
CA ARG A 136 29.47 -8.28 1.56
C ARG A 136 30.28 -8.75 0.34
N ARG A 137 29.91 -8.30 -0.86
CA ARG A 137 30.58 -8.61 -2.13
C ARG A 137 31.19 -7.36 -2.78
N HIS A 138 31.21 -6.20 -2.11
CA HIS A 138 31.90 -5.00 -2.59
C HIS A 138 33.33 -5.33 -3.06
N GLY A 139 33.69 -4.83 -4.24
CA GLY A 139 34.96 -5.13 -4.92
C GLY A 139 34.95 -6.41 -5.77
N LYS A 140 33.90 -7.24 -5.74
CA LYS A 140 33.69 -8.35 -6.68
C LYS A 140 32.57 -7.99 -7.65
N ASN A 141 32.89 -7.89 -8.94
CA ASN A 141 31.91 -7.68 -10.02
C ASN A 141 31.08 -8.95 -10.27
N LEU A 142 30.25 -9.33 -9.30
CA LEU A 142 29.28 -10.41 -9.47
C LEU A 142 28.08 -9.92 -10.29
N PRO A 143 27.59 -10.71 -11.27
CA PRO A 143 26.36 -10.39 -11.97
C PRO A 143 25.18 -10.45 -10.99
N GLN A 144 24.14 -9.66 -11.26
CA GLN A 144 22.95 -9.55 -10.39
C GLN A 144 22.31 -10.94 -10.13
N ASP A 145 22.26 -11.81 -11.14
CA ASP A 145 21.72 -13.18 -11.02
C ASP A 145 22.46 -14.05 -10.01
N ALA A 146 23.76 -13.82 -9.80
CA ALA A 146 24.54 -14.54 -8.79
C ALA A 146 24.19 -14.05 -7.37
N LEU A 147 23.92 -12.75 -7.20
CA LEU A 147 23.47 -12.18 -5.93
C LEU A 147 22.05 -12.65 -5.59
N VAL A 148 21.16 -12.73 -6.59
CA VAL A 148 19.81 -13.29 -6.45
C VAL A 148 19.90 -14.76 -6.07
N ARG A 149 20.67 -15.58 -6.78
CA ARG A 149 20.85 -17.00 -6.43
C ARG A 149 21.43 -17.21 -5.03
N GLU A 150 22.39 -16.38 -4.61
CA GLU A 150 22.92 -16.43 -3.23
C GLU A 150 21.82 -16.12 -2.20
N TYR A 151 20.95 -15.14 -2.48
CA TYR A 151 19.80 -14.80 -1.61
C TYR A 151 18.77 -15.94 -1.53
N GLU A 152 18.38 -16.50 -2.67
CA GLU A 152 17.32 -17.51 -2.76
C GLU A 152 17.71 -18.85 -2.14
N MET A 153 18.99 -19.20 -2.15
CA MET A 153 19.52 -20.43 -1.56
C MET A 153 19.70 -20.37 -0.03
N GLN A 154 19.36 -19.25 0.62
CA GLN A 154 19.45 -19.14 2.07
C GLN A 154 18.41 -20.02 2.77
N PRO A 155 18.77 -20.85 3.77
CA PRO A 155 17.85 -21.83 4.36
C PRO A 155 16.52 -21.25 4.85
N ARG A 156 16.53 -20.02 5.36
CA ARG A 156 15.32 -19.31 5.83
C ARG A 156 14.42 -18.83 4.70
N VAL A 157 14.98 -18.41 3.56
CA VAL A 157 14.22 -18.05 2.35
C VAL A 157 13.58 -19.31 1.76
N VAL A 158 14.35 -20.40 1.67
CA VAL A 158 13.85 -21.72 1.24
C VAL A 158 12.71 -22.22 2.15
N ALA A 159 12.85 -22.08 3.47
CA ALA A 159 11.79 -22.46 4.43
C ALA A 159 10.49 -21.66 4.23
N MET A 160 10.58 -20.33 4.07
CA MET A 160 9.41 -19.50 3.76
C MET A 160 8.74 -19.87 2.42
N ARG A 161 9.54 -20.12 1.38
CA ARG A 161 9.04 -20.58 0.07
C ARG A 161 8.32 -21.92 0.17
N LEU A 162 8.90 -22.88 0.88
CA LEU A 162 8.28 -24.19 1.07
C LEU A 162 6.96 -24.11 1.85
N ALA A 163 6.91 -23.28 2.90
CA ALA A 163 5.67 -23.02 3.64
C ALA A 163 4.58 -22.34 2.77
N ASN A 164 4.96 -21.43 1.87
CA ASN A 164 4.03 -20.82 0.93
C ASN A 164 3.46 -21.80 -0.12
N ILE A 165 4.19 -22.87 -0.43
CA ILE A 165 3.75 -23.92 -1.37
C ILE A 165 2.77 -24.90 -0.69
N ASP A 166 2.86 -25.09 0.64
CA ASP A 166 1.98 -26.01 1.38
C ASP A 166 0.48 -25.62 1.19
N PRO A 167 -0.37 -26.53 0.68
CA PRO A 167 -1.82 -26.32 0.61
C PRO A 167 -2.49 -26.13 1.98
N ARG A 168 -1.84 -26.54 3.08
CA ARG A 168 -2.32 -26.42 4.47
C ARG A 168 -1.82 -25.17 5.18
N ARG A 169 -1.08 -24.28 4.50
CA ARG A 169 -0.56 -23.05 5.11
C ARG A 169 -1.67 -22.21 5.72
N GLN A 170 -1.42 -21.69 6.92
CA GLN A 170 -2.38 -20.82 7.62
C GLN A 170 -2.41 -19.42 7.00
N VAL A 171 -1.26 -18.98 6.49
CA VAL A 171 -1.03 -17.65 5.93
C VAL A 171 -0.04 -17.75 4.77
N THR A 172 -0.11 -16.81 3.82
CA THR A 172 0.96 -16.60 2.85
C THR A 172 1.95 -15.61 3.44
N LEU A 173 3.22 -16.01 3.55
CA LEU A 173 4.30 -15.18 4.06
C LEU A 173 4.97 -14.43 2.91
N ASP A 174 4.93 -13.11 2.94
CA ASP A 174 5.57 -12.28 1.92
C ASP A 174 7.09 -12.22 2.11
N GLU A 175 7.85 -12.57 1.07
CA GLU A 175 9.31 -12.51 1.06
C GLU A 175 9.84 -11.06 1.13
N GLU A 176 9.10 -10.07 0.62
CA GLU A 176 9.47 -8.65 0.77
C GLU A 176 9.48 -8.21 2.24
N ASN A 177 8.68 -8.87 3.07
CA ASN A 177 8.59 -8.63 4.51
C ASN A 177 9.63 -9.42 5.34
N LEU A 178 10.48 -10.25 4.72
CA LEU A 178 11.55 -10.98 5.43
C LEU A 178 12.45 -10.06 6.29
N PRO A 179 12.92 -8.87 5.84
CA PRO A 179 13.77 -8.01 6.66
C PRO A 179 13.07 -7.58 7.97
N LEU A 180 11.75 -7.34 7.91
CA LEU A 180 10.92 -6.96 9.05
C LEU A 180 10.64 -8.14 9.98
N LEU A 181 10.23 -9.28 9.42
CA LEU A 181 9.94 -10.50 10.18
C LEU A 181 11.16 -10.92 11.03
N GLN A 182 12.37 -10.71 10.50
CA GLN A 182 13.63 -10.95 11.22
C GLN A 182 13.96 -9.97 12.35
N THR A 183 13.15 -8.93 12.60
CA THR A 183 13.36 -8.02 13.73
C THR A 183 12.72 -8.57 15.02
N ASN A 184 11.48 -8.17 15.32
CA ASN A 184 10.66 -8.68 16.43
C ASN A 184 9.17 -8.49 16.09
N ALA A 185 8.29 -9.14 16.87
CA ALA A 185 6.85 -9.11 16.66
C ALA A 185 6.29 -7.67 16.66
N ASP A 186 6.63 -6.86 17.66
CA ASP A 186 6.14 -5.48 17.80
C ASP A 186 6.54 -4.58 16.63
N THR A 187 7.77 -4.70 16.13
CA THR A 187 8.26 -3.95 14.95
C THR A 187 7.52 -4.36 13.68
N TYR A 188 7.32 -5.66 13.46
CA TYR A 188 6.55 -6.16 12.31
C TYR A 188 5.07 -5.74 12.40
N THR A 189 4.44 -5.85 13.57
CA THR A 189 3.07 -5.42 13.80
C THR A 189 2.90 -3.91 13.58
N ARG A 190 3.78 -3.07 14.12
CA ARG A 190 3.77 -1.61 13.89
C ARG A 190 3.93 -1.26 12.42
N TRP A 191 4.81 -1.97 11.70
CA TRP A 191 4.95 -1.79 10.25
C TRP A 191 3.63 -2.05 9.51
N GLN A 192 3.00 -3.21 9.74
CA GLN A 192 1.73 -3.56 9.10
C GLN A 192 0.62 -2.56 9.44
N VAL A 193 0.56 -2.07 10.69
CA VAL A 193 -0.37 -1.00 11.11
C VAL A 193 -0.12 0.32 10.37
N MET A 194 1.14 0.71 10.16
CA MET A 194 1.49 1.92 9.39
C MET A 194 1.20 1.77 7.90
N ALA A 195 1.41 0.58 7.33
CA ALA A 195 1.15 0.26 5.92
C ALA A 195 -0.35 0.11 5.60
N ALA A 196 -1.19 -0.18 6.59
CA ALA A 196 -2.61 -0.54 6.43
C ALA A 196 -3.49 0.49 5.69
N VAL A 197 -3.10 1.78 5.69
CA VAL A 197 -3.94 2.89 5.20
C VAL A 197 -3.35 3.63 4.00
N PRO A 198 -2.04 3.98 3.95
CA PRO A 198 -1.48 4.75 2.83
C PRO A 198 -1.60 4.08 1.46
N GLY A 199 -1.49 2.75 1.40
CA GLY A 199 -1.22 2.05 0.13
C GLY A 199 0.23 2.25 -0.33
N ASP A 200 0.49 2.00 -1.60
CA ASP A 200 1.83 2.09 -2.20
C ASP A 200 2.31 3.54 -2.36
N GLU A 201 1.38 4.46 -2.66
CA GLU A 201 1.67 5.88 -2.90
C GLU A 201 0.56 6.80 -2.35
N VAL A 202 0.90 8.04 -2.02
CA VAL A 202 -0.08 9.06 -1.55
C VAL A 202 0.06 10.37 -2.32
N ILE A 203 -1.05 10.86 -2.88
CA ILE A 203 -1.18 12.25 -3.35
C ILE A 203 -1.75 13.08 -2.18
N THR A 204 -0.98 14.05 -1.71
CA THR A 204 -1.30 14.90 -0.55
C THR A 204 -2.25 16.06 -0.89
N LEU A 205 -2.77 16.76 0.12
CA LEU A 205 -3.68 17.90 -0.05
C LEU A 205 -3.07 19.07 -0.86
N ASP A 206 -1.76 19.24 -0.75
CA ASP A 206 -0.96 20.23 -1.49
C ASP A 206 -0.55 19.75 -2.90
N GLY A 207 -0.94 18.53 -3.28
CA GLY A 207 -0.61 17.92 -4.57
C GLY A 207 0.75 17.24 -4.62
N THR A 208 1.54 17.27 -3.54
CA THR A 208 2.81 16.52 -3.44
C THR A 208 2.54 15.03 -3.53
N PHE A 209 3.29 14.35 -4.39
CA PHE A 209 3.25 12.90 -4.60
C PHE A 209 4.30 12.20 -3.75
N LEU A 210 3.85 11.38 -2.80
CA LEU A 210 4.69 10.61 -1.88
C LEU A 210 4.73 9.15 -2.34
N TYR A 211 5.93 8.64 -2.54
CA TYR A 211 6.23 7.25 -2.89
C TYR A 211 7.58 6.84 -2.28
N PRO A 212 7.89 5.54 -2.11
CA PRO A 212 9.19 5.09 -1.65
C PRO A 212 10.30 5.47 -2.65
N ARG A 213 11.37 6.13 -2.18
CA ARG A 213 12.51 6.52 -3.04
C ARG A 213 13.22 5.33 -3.70
N SER A 214 13.05 4.13 -3.15
CA SER A 214 13.32 2.82 -3.77
C SER A 214 12.74 1.70 -2.89
N ASP A 215 12.87 0.43 -3.31
CA ASP A 215 12.49 -0.75 -2.51
C ASP A 215 13.33 -1.00 -1.25
N ARG A 216 14.31 -0.13 -0.95
CA ARG A 216 15.03 -0.21 0.31
C ARG A 216 14.09 0.05 1.49
N PHE A 217 14.33 -0.70 2.57
CA PHE A 217 13.50 -0.65 3.77
C PHE A 217 13.46 0.73 4.44
N ASP A 218 14.59 1.43 4.48
CA ASP A 218 14.70 2.81 4.99
C ASP A 218 13.80 3.79 4.21
N HIS A 219 13.86 3.75 2.88
CA HIS A 219 13.02 4.58 2.02
C HIS A 219 11.52 4.27 2.13
N ARG A 220 11.14 2.98 2.26
CA ARG A 220 9.74 2.59 2.52
C ARG A 220 9.26 3.06 3.91
N MET A 221 10.13 3.03 4.94
CA MET A 221 9.81 3.54 6.29
C MET A 221 9.57 5.06 6.29
N GLU A 222 10.46 5.84 5.66
CA GLU A 222 10.31 7.29 5.51
C GLU A 222 9.00 7.66 4.81
N TYR A 223 8.66 6.93 3.72
CA TYR A 223 7.40 7.10 3.01
C TYR A 223 6.20 6.86 3.94
N LEU A 224 6.15 5.73 4.66
CA LEU A 224 5.04 5.43 5.57
C LEU A 224 4.91 6.46 6.70
N GLN A 225 6.01 6.97 7.23
CA GLN A 225 6.02 8.02 8.24
C GLN A 225 5.43 9.33 7.70
N GLN A 226 5.86 9.76 6.51
CA GLN A 226 5.34 10.97 5.86
C GLN A 226 3.85 10.81 5.52
N ALA A 227 3.48 9.72 4.85
CA ALA A 227 2.11 9.44 4.43
C ALA A 227 1.12 9.40 5.60
N ASN A 228 1.44 8.67 6.69
CA ASN A 228 0.59 8.67 7.89
C ASN A 228 0.50 10.08 8.51
N SER A 229 1.60 10.84 8.53
CA SER A 229 1.56 12.23 9.04
C SER A 229 0.64 13.15 8.23
N HIS A 230 0.51 12.97 6.92
CA HIS A 230 -0.47 13.70 6.11
C HIS A 230 -1.91 13.23 6.37
N ILE A 231 -2.15 11.91 6.45
CA ILE A 231 -3.47 11.32 6.77
C ILE A 231 -3.96 11.78 8.16
N ASP A 232 -3.08 11.76 9.16
CA ASP A 232 -3.40 12.17 10.53
C ASP A 232 -3.63 13.70 10.63
N ARG A 233 -3.02 14.51 9.74
CA ARG A 233 -3.23 15.98 9.63
C ARG A 233 -4.49 16.42 8.87
N LEU A 234 -5.11 15.56 8.06
CA LEU A 234 -6.39 15.88 7.38
C LEU A 234 -7.45 16.44 8.35
N ALA A 235 -8.20 17.46 7.95
CA ALA A 235 -9.37 17.91 8.70
C ALA A 235 -10.55 16.96 8.51
N GLY A 236 -11.52 16.95 9.45
CA GLY A 236 -12.69 16.07 9.37
C GLY A 236 -13.55 16.24 8.10
N LYS A 237 -13.48 17.42 7.45
CA LYS A 237 -14.16 17.75 6.19
C LYS A 237 -13.44 17.22 4.93
N ASP A 238 -12.14 16.97 5.02
CA ASP A 238 -11.30 16.59 3.88
C ASP A 238 -11.56 15.13 3.49
N TRP A 239 -11.31 14.80 2.23
CA TRP A 239 -11.57 13.49 1.67
C TRP A 239 -10.29 12.68 1.53
N MET A 240 -10.41 11.38 1.76
CA MET A 240 -9.42 10.37 1.43
C MET A 240 -10.07 9.35 0.50
N VAL A 241 -9.42 9.02 -0.61
CA VAL A 241 -9.94 8.10 -1.64
C VAL A 241 -8.81 7.19 -2.12
N GLN A 242 -9.02 5.87 -2.15
CA GLN A 242 -8.05 4.93 -2.68
C GLN A 242 -8.38 4.51 -4.12
N LEU A 243 -7.35 4.47 -4.98
CA LEU A 243 -7.39 4.09 -6.39
C LEU A 243 -6.49 2.85 -6.61
N ARG A 244 -6.80 2.00 -7.59
CA ARG A 244 -6.01 0.82 -7.95
C ARG A 244 -5.48 0.95 -9.38
N ARG A 245 -4.27 0.46 -9.63
CA ARG A 245 -3.92 0.10 -11.01
C ARG A 245 -4.64 -1.20 -11.34
N ALA A 246 -5.31 -1.28 -12.49
CA ALA A 246 -5.74 -2.56 -13.02
C ALA A 246 -4.47 -3.40 -13.27
N ALA A 247 -4.51 -4.70 -12.93
CA ALA A 247 -3.45 -5.59 -13.36
C ALA A 247 -3.63 -5.83 -14.86
N ASP A 248 -2.53 -5.74 -15.62
CA ASP A 248 -2.45 -6.11 -17.03
C ASP A 248 -2.62 -7.64 -17.21
#